data_AF-A0A2E3J5P8-F1
#
_entry.id   AF-A0A2E3J5P8-F1
#
_cell.length_a   1.000
_cell.length_b   1.000
_cell.length_c   1.000
_cell.angle_alpha   90.00
_cell.angle_beta   90.00
_cell.angle_gamma   90.00
#
_symmetry.space_group_name_H-M   'P 1'
#
loop_
_entity.id
_entity.type
_entity.pdbx_description
1 polymer ?
#
loop_
_entity_poly.entity_id
_entity_poly.type
_entity_poly.pdbx_seq_one_letter_code
_entity_poly.pdbx_strand_id
1 'polypeptide(L)' 'MGNLDEREEEVIRYYFGLDEDEMTLEVIGASFGLTRERVRQIKERALNKLRHPGYGPRLLHYAEGY' A
#
# COMPACT_ATOMS: atom_id res chain seq x y z
N MET A 1 -10.97 10.16 9.05
CA MET A 1 -9.57 10.50 9.40
C MET A 1 -8.88 9.26 9.89
N GLY A 2 -7.68 8.94 9.38
CA GLY A 2 -6.75 8.01 10.03
C GLY A 2 -6.48 6.71 9.31
N ASN A 3 -7.33 5.70 9.46
CA ASN A 3 -6.97 4.34 9.05
C ASN A 3 -7.06 4.18 7.53
N LEU A 4 -6.06 3.55 6.94
CA LEU A 4 -6.27 2.85 5.67
C LEU A 4 -7.41 1.87 5.93
N ASP A 5 -8.43 1.84 5.07
CA ASP A 5 -9.39 0.74 5.13
C ASP A 5 -8.57 -0.56 4.99
N GLU A 6 -8.99 -1.66 5.63
CA GLU A 6 -8.24 -2.94 5.59
C GLU A 6 -7.85 -3.33 4.15
N ARG A 7 -8.73 -3.01 3.20
CA ARG A 7 -8.53 -3.19 1.76
C ARG A 7 -7.44 -2.29 1.16
N GLU A 8 -7.30 -1.05 1.62
CA GLU A 8 -6.19 -0.18 1.22
C GLU A 8 -4.86 -0.69 1.78
N GLU A 9 -4.86 -1.23 3.00
CA GLU A 9 -3.68 -1.85 3.62
C GLU A 9 -3.23 -3.10 2.87
N GLU A 10 -4.15 -4.01 2.51
CA GLU A 10 -3.82 -5.19 1.70
C GLU A 10 -3.26 -4.82 0.32
N VAL A 11 -3.85 -3.82 -0.36
CA VAL A 11 -3.32 -3.31 -1.64
C VAL A 11 -1.86 -2.87 -1.53
N ILE A 12 -1.50 -2.22 -0.42
CA ILE A 12 -0.13 -1.77 -0.16
C ILE A 12 0.76 -2.97 0.14
N ARG A 13 0.31 -3.94 0.95
CA ARG A 13 1.08 -5.16 1.26
C ARG A 13 1.42 -5.94 -0.01
N TYR A 14 0.44 -6.22 -0.86
CA TYR A 14 0.68 -6.89 -2.15
C TYR A 14 1.59 -6.08 -3.08
N TYR A 15 1.47 -4.75 -3.10
CA TYR A 15 2.30 -3.92 -3.98
C TYR A 15 3.76 -3.83 -3.52
N PHE A 16 4.03 -3.87 -2.22
CA PHE A 16 5.39 -3.80 -1.69
C PHE A 16 5.98 -5.17 -1.33
N GLY A 17 5.23 -6.26 -1.54
CA GLY A 17 5.63 -7.61 -1.15
C GLY A 17 5.82 -7.75 0.37
N LEU A 18 4.98 -7.07 1.16
CA LEU A 18 5.03 -7.14 2.62
C LEU A 18 4.25 -8.38 3.05
N ASP A 19 4.95 -9.36 3.62
CA ASP A 19 4.45 -10.68 4.01
C ASP A 19 4.12 -11.66 2.86
N GLU A 20 4.02 -11.20 1.60
CA GLU A 20 3.76 -12.01 0.39
C GLU A 20 4.57 -11.56 -0.84
N ASP A 21 4.42 -12.23 -1.99
CA ASP A 21 5.07 -11.83 -3.26
C ASP A 21 4.57 -10.47 -3.77
N GLU A 22 5.49 -9.68 -4.36
CA GLU A 22 5.15 -8.42 -5.01
C GLU A 22 4.21 -8.65 -6.20
N MET A 23 3.09 -7.94 -6.22
CA MET A 23 2.11 -7.97 -7.29
C MET A 23 2.03 -6.65 -8.05
N THR A 24 1.77 -6.74 -9.36
CA THR A 24 1.56 -5.54 -10.18
C THR A 24 0.22 -4.88 -9.86
N LEU A 25 0.11 -3.57 -10.14
CA LEU A 25 -1.15 -2.81 -9.96
C LEU A 25 -2.33 -3.42 -10.72
N GLU A 26 -2.06 -4.14 -11.80
CA GLU A 26 -3.05 -4.75 -12.67
C GLU A 26 -3.58 -6.06 -12.07
N VAL A 27 -2.69 -6.90 -11.50
CA VAL A 27 -3.06 -8.09 -10.74
C VAL A 27 -3.83 -7.71 -9.47
N ILE A 28 -3.32 -6.73 -8.72
CA ILE A 28 -4.00 -6.22 -7.53
C ILE A 28 -5.37 -5.64 -7.91
N GLY A 29 -5.44 -4.87 -8.99
CA GLY A 29 -6.71 -4.34 -9.50
C GLY A 29 -7.72 -5.46 -9.78
N ALA A 30 -7.30 -6.52 -10.48
CA ALA A 30 -8.15 -7.66 -10.77
C ALA A 30 -8.64 -8.38 -9.49
N SER A 31 -7.74 -8.67 -8.54
CA SER A 31 -8.08 -9.35 -7.27
C SER A 31 -9.08 -8.57 -6.41
N PHE A 32 -8.98 -7.24 -6.43
CA PHE A 32 -9.87 -6.36 -5.67
C PHE A 32 -11.03 -5.80 -6.52
N GLY A 33 -11.20 -6.17 -7.78
CA GLY A 33 -12.22 -5.56 -8.64
C GLY A 33 -12.07 -4.03 -8.77
N LEU A 34 -10.83 -3.53 -8.70
CA LEU A 34 -10.46 -2.13 -8.82
C LEU A 34 -9.78 -1.88 -10.17
N THR A 35 -9.93 -0.67 -10.69
CA THR A 35 -9.12 -0.25 -11.83
C THR A 35 -7.68 -0.03 -11.40
N ARG A 36 -6.72 -0.23 -12.32
CA ARG A 36 -5.29 0.07 -12.09
C ARG A 36 -5.08 1.49 -11.54
N GLU A 37 -5.83 2.45 -12.04
CA GLU A 37 -5.77 3.84 -11.59
C GLU A 37 -6.23 4.01 -10.14
N ARG A 38 -7.24 3.26 -9.71
CA ARG A 38 -7.67 3.27 -8.30
C ARG A 38 -6.59 2.68 -7.38
N VAL A 39 -5.92 1.61 -7.79
CA VAL A 39 -4.79 1.02 -7.05
C VAL A 39 -3.64 2.03 -6.95
N ARG A 40 -3.32 2.75 -8.04
CA ARG A 40 -2.31 3.83 -8.04
C ARG A 40 -2.63 4.93 -7.02
N GLN A 41 -3.89 5.38 -6.96
CA GLN A 41 -4.31 6.40 -6.00
C GLN A 41 -4.20 5.93 -4.54
N ILE A 42 -4.56 4.67 -4.26
CA ILE A 42 -4.42 4.07 -2.94
C ILE A 42 -2.94 4.07 -2.53
N LYS A 43 -2.05 3.62 -3.42
CA LYS A 43 -0.59 3.67 -3.21
C LYS A 43 -0.10 5.08 -2.88
N GLU A 44 -0.52 6.10 -3.63
CA GLU A 44 -0.06 7.47 -3.38
C GLU A 44 -0.55 8.04 -2.05
N ARG A 45 -1.78 7.71 -1.64
CA ARG A 45 -2.27 8.09 -0.31
C ARG A 45 -1.48 7.40 0.79
N ALA A 46 -1.17 6.12 0.61
CA ALA A 46 -0.34 5.35 1.53
C ALA A 46 1.04 5.99 1.70
N LEU A 47 1.74 6.24 0.60
CA LEU A 47 3.05 6.89 0.59
C LEU A 47 3.01 8.27 1.25
N ASN A 48 1.96 9.06 1.00
CA ASN A 48 1.79 10.35 1.69
C ASN A 48 1.55 10.21 3.19
N LYS A 49 0.80 9.18 3.64
CA LYS A 49 0.63 8.86 5.07
C LYS A 49 1.96 8.42 5.70
N LEU A 50 2.76 7.62 4.99
CA LEU A 50 4.07 7.14 5.45
C LEU A 50 5.08 8.26 5.66
N ARG A 51 5.03 9.31 4.83
CA ARG A 51 5.89 10.50 4.95
C ARG A 51 5.55 11.39 6.15
N HIS A 52 4.41 11.15 6.81
CA HIS A 52 3.99 11.96 7.96
C HIS A 52 4.64 11.42 9.26
N PRO A 53 5.35 12.24 10.05
CA PRO A 53 6.11 11.78 11.23
C PRO A 53 5.27 11.14 12.35
N GLY A 54 3.95 11.25 12.30
CA GLY A 54 3.03 10.58 13.24
C GLY A 54 2.68 9.12 12.90
N TYR A 55 2.97 8.66 11.66
CA TYR A 55 2.68 7.30 11.17
C TYR A 55 3.94 6.52 10.78
N GLY A 56 5.09 7.21 10.69
CA GLY A 56 6.38 6.65 10.27
C GLY A 56 6.82 5.35 10.97
N PRO A 57 6.73 5.19 12.31
CA PRO A 57 7.43 4.08 12.97
C PRO A 57 6.89 2.68 12.70
N ARG A 58 5.61 2.52 12.29
CA ARG A 58 5.04 1.17 12.08
C ARG A 58 5.29 0.59 10.70
N LEU A 59 5.67 1.42 9.72
CA LEU A 59 5.83 0.99 8.33
C LEU A 59 7.20 1.39 7.73
N LEU A 60 8.00 2.26 8.37
CA LEU A 60 9.40 2.51 7.95
C LEU A 60 10.30 1.28 8.10
N HIS A 61 9.95 0.31 8.95
CA HIS A 61 10.67 -0.97 9.05
C HIS A 61 10.69 -1.73 7.71
N TYR A 62 9.81 -1.38 6.76
CA TYR A 62 9.76 -2.00 5.44
C TYR A 62 10.49 -1.21 4.34
N ALA A 63 10.84 0.05 4.56
CA ALA A 63 11.47 0.92 3.55
C ALA A 63 13.01 0.93 3.60
N GLU A 64 13.61 0.50 4.72
CA GLU A 64 15.07 0.46 4.91
C GLU A 64 15.68 -0.94 4.63
N GLY A 65 14.91 -1.86 4.06
CA GLY A 65 15.33 -3.24 3.75
C GLY A 65 15.75 -3.48 2.30
N TYR A 66 16.14 -2.43 1.55
CA TYR A 66 16.73 -2.53 0.21
C TYR A 66 18.19 -2.06 0.22
#